data_AF-K1TSP7-F1
#
_entry.id   AF-K1TSP7-F1
#
_cell.length_a   1.000
_cell.length_b   1.000
_cell.length_c   1.000
_cell.angle_alpha   90.00
_cell.angle_beta   90.00
_cell.angle_gamma   90.00
#
_symmetry.space_group_name_H-M   'P 1'
#
loop_
_entity.id
_entity.type
_entity.pdbx_description
1 polymer ?
#
loop_
_entity_poly.entity_id
_entity_poly.type
_entity_poly.pdbx_seq_one_letter_code
_entity_poly.pdbx_strand_id
1 'polypeptide(L)'
;IVKADNIEKIHIYNDNVWICDQTEGIICYNTNTKTSRTLNDNSQSSFIQKDIRDIIQIDKTTFIIATWSSLSAIRFETDNYLQSPFHIIDLTQHDSYYTPILKNRITDIHFDKSNNVLWVGTFGRGLLKLNLKGNDIKPYPVER
;
A
#
# COMPACT_ATOMS: atom_id res chain seq x y z
N ILE A 1 -17.57 -0.28 16.44
CA ILE A 1 -16.87 0.86 15.80
C ILE A 1 -15.40 0.59 16.02
N VAL A 2 -14.62 0.45 14.94
CA VAL A 2 -13.17 0.30 15.07
C VAL A 2 -12.62 1.59 15.65
N LYS A 3 -11.75 1.48 16.64
CA LYS A 3 -11.04 2.62 17.19
C LYS A 3 -9.85 2.89 16.26
N ALA A 4 -9.93 3.97 15.47
CA ALA A 4 -8.84 4.47 14.64
C ALA A 4 -8.64 5.93 15.04
N ASP A 5 -7.52 6.20 15.69
CA ASP A 5 -7.28 7.48 16.39
C ASP A 5 -6.27 8.35 15.64
N ASN A 6 -5.45 7.76 14.76
CA ASN A 6 -4.36 8.45 14.07
C ASN A 6 -4.35 8.08 12.57
N ILE A 7 -5.39 8.55 11.88
CA ILE A 7 -5.67 8.24 10.48
C ILE A 7 -4.83 9.13 9.56
N GLU A 8 -4.06 8.49 8.69
CA GLU A 8 -3.25 9.13 7.65
C GLU A 8 -4.00 9.26 6.33
N LYS A 9 -4.74 8.21 5.95
CA LYS A 9 -5.43 8.14 4.67
C LYS A 9 -6.66 7.26 4.75
N ILE A 10 -7.64 7.59 3.91
CA ILE A 10 -8.85 6.78 3.69
C ILE A 10 -9.07 6.64 2.19
N HIS A 11 -9.37 5.41 1.75
CA HIS A 11 -9.84 5.12 0.40
C HIS A 11 -11.15 4.34 0.45
N ILE A 12 -11.97 4.46 -0.60
CA ILE A 12 -13.21 3.71 -0.75
C ILE A 12 -13.15 2.92 -2.05
N TYR A 13 -13.27 1.60 -1.93
CA TYR A 13 -13.37 0.69 -3.07
C TYR A 13 -14.59 -0.19 -2.89
N ASN A 14 -15.59 0.01 -3.76
CA ASN A 14 -16.92 -0.58 -3.63
C ASN A 14 -17.51 -0.26 -2.24
N ASP A 15 -17.94 -1.28 -1.49
CA ASP A 15 -18.51 -1.16 -0.14
C ASP A 15 -17.46 -1.17 0.99
N ASN A 16 -16.17 -1.13 0.64
CA ASN A 16 -15.09 -1.21 1.62
C ASN A 16 -14.36 0.12 1.76
N VAL A 17 -14.27 0.59 3.00
CA VAL A 17 -13.44 1.71 3.43
C VAL A 17 -12.11 1.15 3.92
N TRP A 18 -11.03 1.59 3.30
CA TRP A 18 -9.66 1.27 3.66
C TRP A 18 -9.06 2.43 4.42
N ILE A 19 -8.64 2.18 5.65
CA ILE A 19 -8.14 3.20 6.57
C ILE A 19 -6.69 2.87 6.89
N CYS A 20 -5.80 3.81 6.60
CA CYS A 20 -4.41 3.79 7.04
C CYS A 20 -4.34 4.50 8.40
N ASP A 21 -4.12 3.74 9.47
CA ASP A 21 -3.96 4.25 10.83
C ASP A 21 -2.52 3.97 11.32
N GLN A 22 -1.88 4.96 11.95
CA GLN A 22 -0.49 4.81 12.42
C GLN A 22 -0.34 3.84 13.62
N THR A 23 -1.42 3.53 14.32
CA THR A 23 -1.42 2.68 15.53
C THR A 23 -1.89 1.28 15.21
N GLU A 24 -3.01 1.17 14.50
CA GLU A 24 -3.67 -0.10 14.19
C GLU A 24 -3.23 -0.70 12.85
N GLY A 25 -2.51 0.08 12.02
CA GLY A 25 -2.11 -0.33 10.68
C GLY A 25 -3.22 -0.12 9.65
N ILE A 26 -3.42 -1.09 8.76
CA ILE A 26 -4.45 -1.01 7.73
C ILE A 26 -5.74 -1.68 8.19
N ILE A 27 -6.84 -0.94 8.19
CA ILE A 27 -8.16 -1.44 8.53
C ILE A 27 -9.03 -1.44 7.26
N CYS A 28 -9.65 -2.59 6.96
CA CYS A 28 -10.72 -2.71 5.99
C CYS A 28 -12.05 -2.76 6.73
N TYR A 29 -12.94 -1.79 6.48
CA TYR A 29 -14.28 -1.71 7.04
C TYR A 29 -15.33 -1.82 5.93
N ASN A 30 -16.28 -2.75 6.06
CA ASN A 30 -17.37 -2.87 5.11
C ASN A 30 -18.58 -2.04 5.57
N THR A 31 -19.07 -1.15 4.71
CA THR A 31 -20.17 -0.23 5.05
C THR A 31 -21.52 -0.91 5.16
N ASN A 32 -21.72 -2.03 4.45
CA ASN A 32 -22.99 -2.75 4.42
C ASN A 32 -23.16 -3.63 5.65
N THR A 33 -22.16 -4.46 5.95
CA THR A 33 -22.19 -5.37 7.12
C THR A 33 -21.79 -4.68 8.41
N LYS A 34 -21.18 -3.48 8.34
CA LYS A 34 -20.62 -2.74 9.47
C LYS A 34 -19.56 -3.52 10.25
N THR A 35 -18.88 -4.43 9.57
CA THR A 35 -17.80 -5.26 10.12
C THR A 35 -16.45 -4.82 9.58
N SER A 36 -15.40 -5.10 10.33
CA SER A 36 -14.05 -4.68 9.99
C SER A 36 -13.03 -5.79 10.19
N ARG A 37 -11.90 -5.67 9.49
CA ARG A 37 -10.71 -6.46 9.70
C ARG A 37 -9.49 -5.55 9.71
N THR A 38 -8.62 -5.73 10.71
CA THR A 38 -7.28 -5.13 10.70
C THR A 38 -6.29 -6.10 10.08
N LEU A 39 -5.47 -5.62 9.15
CA LEU A 39 -4.45 -6.42 8.47
C LEU A 39 -3.15 -6.45 9.27
N ASN A 40 -3.18 -7.14 10.42
CA ASN A 40 -2.02 -7.36 11.27
C ASN A 40 -1.53 -8.80 11.09
N ASP A 41 -0.47 -9.01 10.30
CA ASP A 41 0.19 -10.31 10.25
C ASP A 41 1.22 -10.42 11.37
N ASN A 42 0.90 -11.14 12.44
CA ASN A 42 1.79 -11.35 13.58
C ASN A 42 3.11 -12.04 13.20
N SER A 43 3.20 -12.71 12.04
CA SER A 43 4.42 -13.39 11.57
C SER A 43 5.38 -12.49 10.77
N GLN A 44 4.90 -11.38 10.22
CA GLN A 44 5.66 -10.37 9.44
C GLN A 44 5.54 -8.95 10.04
N SER A 45 5.08 -8.89 11.30
CA SER A 45 4.42 -7.75 11.96
C SER A 45 5.23 -6.47 12.13
N SER A 46 6.56 -6.51 12.07
CA SER A 46 7.36 -5.34 12.44
C SER A 46 7.46 -4.27 11.35
N PHE A 47 7.19 -4.60 10.08
CA PHE A 47 7.44 -3.70 8.95
C PHE A 47 6.21 -2.90 8.50
N ILE A 48 5.01 -3.51 8.52
CA ILE A 48 3.80 -2.87 7.98
C ILE A 48 3.15 -1.93 8.99
N GLN A 49 3.36 -2.15 10.28
CA GLN A 49 2.70 -1.36 11.33
C GLN A 49 3.32 0.02 11.56
N LYS A 50 4.42 0.36 10.87
CA LYS A 50 5.11 1.62 11.10
C LYS A 50 5.07 2.51 9.88
N ASP A 51 4.62 3.74 10.12
CA ASP A 51 4.65 4.85 9.19
C ASP A 51 3.91 4.60 7.86
N ILE A 52 2.77 3.89 7.88
CA ILE A 52 1.89 3.79 6.70
C ILE A 52 1.46 5.18 6.27
N ARG A 53 1.56 5.47 4.98
CA ARG A 53 1.11 6.74 4.39
C ARG A 53 -0.08 6.58 3.47
N ASP A 54 -0.13 5.47 2.75
CA ASP A 54 -1.16 5.30 1.75
C ASP A 54 -1.35 3.82 1.37
N ILE A 55 -2.53 3.51 0.84
CA ILE A 55 -2.89 2.23 0.26
C ILE A 55 -3.70 2.46 -1.01
N ILE A 56 -3.36 1.78 -2.11
CA ILE A 56 -4.10 1.89 -3.37
C ILE A 56 -4.44 0.53 -3.95
N GLN A 57 -5.69 0.35 -4.38
CA GLN A 57 -6.11 -0.84 -5.12
C GLN A 57 -5.60 -0.77 -6.55
N ILE A 58 -4.88 -1.81 -6.99
CA ILE A 58 -4.40 -1.91 -8.38
C ILE A 58 -5.20 -2.90 -9.21
N ASP A 59 -5.77 -3.92 -8.56
CA ASP A 59 -6.72 -4.88 -9.13
C ASP A 59 -7.65 -5.46 -8.04
N LYS A 60 -8.50 -6.44 -8.39
CA LYS A 60 -9.48 -7.00 -7.46
C LYS A 60 -8.86 -7.64 -6.21
N THR A 61 -7.63 -8.12 -6.27
CA THR A 61 -7.00 -8.87 -5.17
C THR A 61 -5.69 -8.25 -4.70
N THR A 62 -5.19 -7.21 -5.37
CA THR A 62 -3.90 -6.60 -5.06
C THR A 62 -4.02 -5.14 -4.69
N PHE A 63 -3.35 -4.79 -3.60
CA PHE A 63 -3.16 -3.43 -3.11
C PHE A 63 -1.68 -3.12 -2.99
N ILE A 64 -1.29 -1.88 -3.27
CA ILE A 64 0.04 -1.36 -2.95
C ILE A 64 -0.07 -0.54 -1.67
N ILE A 65 0.82 -0.80 -0.72
CA ILE A 65 1.01 0.01 0.49
C ILE A 65 2.26 0.86 0.30
N ALA A 66 2.16 2.12 0.69
CA ALA A 66 3.31 2.97 0.96
C ALA A 66 3.49 3.15 2.47
N THR A 67 4.70 2.85 2.96
CA THR A 67 5.19 3.35 4.26
C THR A 67 6.09 4.55 4.01
N TRP A 68 6.63 5.18 5.06
CA TRP A 68 7.66 6.21 4.89
C TRP A 68 8.90 5.76 4.13
N SER A 69 9.21 4.46 4.14
CA SER A 69 10.51 3.97 3.69
C SER A 69 10.44 2.92 2.58
N SER A 70 9.26 2.36 2.32
CA SER A 70 9.09 1.19 1.46
C SER A 70 7.75 1.16 0.74
N LEU A 71 7.73 0.35 -0.32
CA LEU A 71 6.52 -0.06 -1.01
C LEU A 71 6.33 -1.55 -0.82
N SER A 72 5.11 -1.99 -0.60
CA SER A 72 4.79 -3.43 -0.48
C SER A 72 3.48 -3.73 -1.18
N ALA A 73 3.33 -4.94 -1.70
CA ALA A 73 2.05 -5.42 -2.23
C ALA A 73 1.36 -6.31 -1.21
N ILE A 74 0.10 -6.03 -0.88
CA ILE A 74 -0.80 -7.01 -0.27
C ILE A 74 -1.52 -7.73 -1.39
N ARG A 75 -1.51 -9.06 -1.35
CA ARG A 75 -2.28 -9.91 -2.26
C ARG A 75 -3.20 -10.82 -1.49
N PHE A 76 -4.49 -10.66 -1.75
CA PHE A 76 -5.52 -11.53 -1.24
C PHE A 76 -5.72 -12.73 -2.18
N GLU A 77 -6.08 -13.88 -1.62
CA GLU A 77 -6.51 -15.03 -2.43
C GLU A 77 -7.88 -14.79 -3.10
N THR A 78 -8.75 -13.98 -2.49
CA THR A 78 -10.08 -13.63 -2.98
C THR A 78 -10.42 -12.16 -2.71
N ASP A 79 -11.46 -11.61 -3.35
CA ASP A 79 -11.95 -10.26 -3.09
C ASP A 79 -12.83 -10.14 -1.83
N ASN A 80 -12.95 -11.21 -1.04
CA ASN A 80 -13.54 -11.18 0.30
C ASN A 80 -12.52 -10.71 1.35
N TYR A 81 -12.14 -9.43 1.32
CA TYR A 81 -11.04 -8.88 2.14
C TYR A 81 -11.21 -9.09 3.65
N LEU A 82 -12.45 -9.21 4.13
CA LEU A 82 -12.73 -9.42 5.55
C LEU A 82 -12.36 -10.83 6.04
N GLN A 83 -12.21 -11.81 5.16
CA GLN A 83 -11.94 -13.21 5.53
C GLN A 83 -10.79 -13.85 4.74
N SER A 84 -10.49 -13.34 3.55
CA SER A 84 -9.49 -13.92 2.66
C SER A 84 -8.11 -13.97 3.31
N PRO A 85 -7.38 -15.09 3.21
CA PRO A 85 -5.94 -15.07 3.45
C PRO A 85 -5.28 -14.04 2.52
N PHE A 86 -4.15 -13.51 2.98
CA PHE A 86 -3.34 -12.59 2.20
C PHE A 86 -1.85 -12.81 2.46
N HIS A 87 -1.04 -12.38 1.51
CA HIS A 87 0.42 -12.35 1.61
C HIS A 87 0.92 -10.94 1.37
N ILE A 88 2.03 -10.58 2.02
CA ILE A 88 2.73 -9.34 1.75
C ILE A 88 4.04 -9.63 1.01
N ILE A 89 4.30 -8.83 -0.01
CA ILE A 89 5.54 -8.86 -0.78
C ILE A 89 6.18 -7.48 -0.63
N ASP A 90 7.37 -7.39 -0.05
CA ASP A 90 8.15 -6.16 -0.05
C ASP A 90 8.72 -5.94 -1.46
N LEU A 91 8.27 -4.86 -2.11
CA LEU A 91 8.65 -4.53 -3.49
C LEU A 91 10.01 -3.81 -3.55
N THR A 92 10.53 -3.39 -2.39
CA THR A 92 11.74 -2.58 -2.26
C THR A 92 12.90 -3.31 -1.57
N GLN A 93 12.68 -4.52 -1.05
CA GLN A 93 13.59 -5.25 -0.16
C GLN A 93 14.99 -5.53 -0.73
N HIS A 94 15.15 -5.49 -2.05
CA HIS A 94 16.35 -6.00 -2.72
C HIS A 94 16.96 -5.03 -3.74
N ASP A 95 16.47 -3.79 -3.83
CA ASP A 95 17.05 -2.83 -4.75
C ASP A 95 17.78 -1.69 -4.02
N SER A 96 19.11 -1.75 -4.08
CA SER A 96 19.98 -0.69 -3.61
C SER A 96 19.74 0.64 -4.35
N TYR A 97 19.10 0.59 -5.53
CA TYR A 97 18.65 1.78 -6.25
C TYR A 97 17.55 2.54 -5.50
N TYR A 98 16.53 1.84 -4.97
CA TYR A 98 15.38 2.50 -4.34
C TYR A 98 15.66 2.96 -2.92
N THR A 99 16.51 2.23 -2.18
CA THR A 99 16.82 2.57 -0.79
C THR A 99 17.15 4.06 -0.58
N PRO A 100 18.11 4.68 -1.30
CA PRO A 100 18.43 6.10 -1.11
C PRO A 100 17.34 7.08 -1.60
N ILE A 101 16.44 6.63 -2.47
CA ILE A 101 15.36 7.43 -3.06
C ILE A 101 14.14 7.45 -2.13
N LEU A 102 13.78 6.30 -1.57
CA LEU A 102 12.54 6.08 -0.83
C LEU A 102 12.70 6.17 0.69
N LYS A 103 13.89 5.91 1.24
CA LYS A 103 14.11 5.86 2.70
C LYS A 103 13.68 7.15 3.39
N ASN A 104 12.59 7.05 4.16
CA ASN A 104 11.94 8.12 4.92
C ASN A 104 11.50 9.30 4.05
N ARG A 105 10.98 9.00 2.85
CA ARG A 105 10.62 10.02 1.88
C ARG A 105 9.27 9.80 1.24
N ILE A 106 8.68 8.62 1.25
CA ILE A 106 7.40 8.43 0.55
C ILE A 106 6.31 9.20 1.29
N THR A 107 5.55 10.00 0.55
CA THR A 107 4.45 10.83 1.10
C THR A 107 3.10 10.43 0.55
N ASP A 108 3.02 9.91 -0.68
CA ASP A 108 1.76 9.55 -1.33
C ASP A 108 1.99 8.58 -2.50
N ILE A 109 0.97 7.82 -2.90
CA ILE A 109 1.01 7.01 -4.12
C ILE A 109 -0.24 7.17 -4.97
N HIS A 110 -0.10 7.01 -6.29
CA HIS A 110 -1.20 7.00 -7.22
C HIS A 110 -0.98 6.00 -8.34
N PHE A 111 -1.98 5.17 -8.65
CA PHE A 111 -1.89 4.16 -9.69
C PHE A 111 -2.70 4.56 -10.92
N ASP A 112 -2.00 4.84 -12.00
CA ASP A 112 -2.58 5.02 -13.32
C ASP A 112 -2.77 3.65 -13.98
N LYS A 113 -3.98 3.12 -13.86
CA LYS A 113 -4.37 1.83 -14.40
C LYS A 113 -4.27 1.75 -15.92
N SER A 114 -4.50 2.86 -16.64
CA SER A 114 -4.50 2.88 -18.10
C SER A 114 -3.10 2.63 -18.67
N ASN A 115 -2.08 3.12 -17.96
CA ASN A 115 -0.68 3.00 -18.36
C ASN A 115 0.11 1.96 -17.54
N ASN A 116 -0.52 1.32 -16.56
CA ASN A 116 0.12 0.44 -15.58
C ASN A 116 1.31 1.11 -14.86
N VAL A 117 1.09 2.34 -14.39
CA VAL A 117 2.12 3.17 -13.76
C VAL A 117 1.75 3.47 -12.32
N LEU A 118 2.69 3.22 -11.41
CA LEU A 118 2.64 3.70 -10.04
C LEU A 118 3.46 4.99 -9.92
N TRP A 119 2.79 6.09 -9.60
CA TRP A 119 3.38 7.36 -9.22
C TRP A 119 3.61 7.37 -7.71
N VAL A 120 4.78 7.82 -7.29
CA VAL A 120 5.19 7.88 -5.88
C VAL A 120 5.68 9.29 -5.57
N GLY A 121 4.94 9.98 -4.72
CA GLY A 121 5.34 11.29 -4.19
C GLY A 121 6.42 11.12 -3.13
N THR A 122 7.46 11.94 -3.20
CA THR A 122 8.59 11.89 -2.26
C THR A 122 8.93 13.25 -1.65
N PHE A 123 9.24 13.26 -0.36
CA PHE A 123 9.73 14.43 0.36
C PHE A 123 11.16 14.79 -0.08
N GLY A 124 11.29 15.95 -0.72
CA GLY A 124 12.57 16.55 -1.13
C GLY A 124 13.21 15.94 -2.39
N ARG A 125 12.57 14.96 -3.05
CA ARG A 125 13.05 14.36 -4.31
C ARG A 125 12.04 14.42 -5.45
N GLY A 126 10.84 14.97 -5.22
CA GLY A 126 9.83 15.15 -6.24
C GLY A 126 9.03 13.87 -6.48
N LEU A 127 8.85 13.51 -7.75
CA LEU A 127 7.96 12.43 -8.18
C LEU A 127 8.75 11.28 -8.81
N LEU A 128 8.47 10.05 -8.36
CA LEU A 128 9.01 8.83 -8.94
C LEU A 128 7.91 8.11 -9.74
N LYS A 129 8.26 7.60 -10.92
CA LYS A 129 7.38 6.84 -11.79
C LYS A 129 7.88 5.40 -11.87
N LEU A 130 7.03 4.44 -11.51
CA LEU A 130 7.36 3.03 -11.42
C LEU A 130 6.43 2.19 -12.31
N ASN A 131 6.98 1.15 -12.93
CA ASN A 131 6.21 0.10 -13.58
C ASN A 131 6.04 -1.09 -12.64
N LEU A 132 4.80 -1.56 -12.49
CA LEU A 132 4.50 -2.78 -11.77
C LEU A 132 4.63 -3.98 -12.73
N LYS A 133 5.51 -4.94 -12.41
CA LYS A 133 5.67 -6.19 -13.18
C LYS A 133 5.65 -7.39 -12.23
N GLY A 134 4.46 -7.95 -12.01
CA GLY A 134 4.30 -9.07 -11.09
C GLY A 134 4.70 -8.67 -9.68
N ASN A 135 5.74 -9.30 -9.13
CA ASN A 135 6.22 -9.09 -7.76
C ASN A 135 7.33 -8.04 -7.68
N ASP A 136 7.56 -7.28 -8.76
CA ASP A 136 8.72 -6.40 -8.90
C ASP A 136 8.29 -5.00 -9.39
N ILE A 137 9.10 -4.01 -9.04
CA ILE A 137 8.96 -2.61 -9.45
C ILE A 137 10.20 -2.17 -10.22
N LYS A 138 9.99 -1.48 -11.34
CA LYS A 138 11.10 -0.95 -12.16
C LYS A 138 10.92 0.54 -12.37
N PRO A 139 12.01 1.34 -12.44
CA PRO A 139 11.90 2.74 -12.82
C PRO A 139 11.24 2.81 -14.20
N TYR A 140 10.31 3.73 -14.38
CA TYR A 140 9.71 3.93 -15.69
C TYR A 140 10.78 4.42 -16.66
N PRO A 141 10.92 3.81 -17.86
CA PRO A 141 11.91 4.24 -18.83
C PRO A 141 11.67 5.70 -19.21
N VAL A 142 12.70 6.53 -19.11
CA VAL A 142 12.65 7.90 -19.61
C VAL A 142 12.75 7.81 -21.13
N GLU A 143 11.66 8.11 -21.83
CA GLU A 143 11.72 8.31 -23.27
C GLU A 143 12.58 9.55 -23.54
N ARG A 144 13.61 9.39 -24.39
CA ARG A 144 14.47 10.49 -24.87
C ARG A 144 13.86 11.15 -26.08
#